data_AF-A0A0H5CBQ2-F1
#
_entry.id   AF-A0A0H5CBQ2-F1
#
_cell.length_a   1.000
_cell.length_b   1.000
_cell.length_c   1.000
_cell.angle_alpha   90.00
_cell.angle_beta   90.00
_cell.angle_gamma   90.00
#
_symmetry.space_group_name_H-M   'P 1'
#
loop_
_entity.id
_entity.type
_entity.pdbx_description
1 polymer ?
#
loop_
_entity_poly.entity_id
_entity_poly.type
_entity_poly.pdbx_seq_one_letter_code
_entity_poly.pdbx_strand_id
1 'polypeptide(L)'
;MKSSDAVVAGAVAACLSGVPSTAWALLTRADPLEATLAAGSILLPRETRRGRLLVSAAVTHIGLSLGWAQVIARLPPRKTVGALAGLAIAAVDLGLVGRRFPRVRALPLGPQVADHVAYGVIVAVVLRSQSRKAVRQ
;
A
#
# COMPACT_ATOMS: atom_id res chain seq x y z
N MET A 1 -12.25 16.02 8.74
CA MET A 1 -11.63 15.64 7.44
C MET A 1 -12.73 15.05 6.58
N LYS A 2 -12.83 15.41 5.29
CA LYS A 2 -13.90 14.88 4.42
C LYS A 2 -13.52 13.47 3.97
N SER A 3 -14.51 12.58 3.78
CA SER A 3 -14.27 11.23 3.25
C SER A 3 -13.54 11.26 1.89
N SER A 4 -13.83 12.27 1.07
CA SER A 4 -13.16 12.53 -0.20
C SER A 4 -11.65 12.75 -0.07
N ASP A 5 -11.17 13.36 1.02
CA ASP A 5 -9.74 13.61 1.23
C ASP A 5 -8.97 12.32 1.46
N ALA A 6 -9.58 11.38 2.21
CA ALA A 6 -9.01 10.06 2.44
C ALA A 6 -9.00 9.21 1.16
N VAL A 7 -10.04 9.32 0.32
CA VAL A 7 -10.05 8.66 -1.00
C VAL A 7 -8.93 9.17 -1.89
N VAL A 8 -8.75 10.50 -1.99
CA VAL A 8 -7.65 11.09 -2.79
C VAL A 8 -6.30 10.67 -2.23
N ALA A 9 -6.12 10.71 -0.90
CA ALA A 9 -4.87 10.30 -0.27
C ALA A 9 -4.56 8.81 -0.52
N GLY A 10 -5.55 7.94 -0.39
CA GLY A 10 -5.41 6.51 -0.66
C GLY A 10 -5.10 6.22 -2.12
N ALA A 11 -5.76 6.90 -3.07
CA ALA A 11 -5.51 6.73 -4.50
C ALA A 11 -4.10 7.17 -4.90
N VAL A 12 -3.64 8.33 -4.43
CA VAL A 12 -2.28 8.82 -4.70
C VAL A 12 -1.23 7.89 -4.10
N ALA A 13 -1.44 7.44 -2.86
CA ALA A 13 -0.54 6.50 -2.21
C ALA A 13 -0.51 5.15 -2.94
N ALA A 14 -1.65 4.61 -3.36
CA ALA A 14 -1.75 3.35 -4.10
C ALA A 14 -0.90 3.34 -5.37
N CYS A 15 -0.84 4.47 -6.10
CA CYS A 15 -0.06 4.59 -7.33
C CYS A 15 1.45 4.70 -7.09
N LEU A 16 1.87 5.31 -5.98
CA LEU A 16 3.26 5.73 -5.78
C LEU A 16 4.02 4.89 -4.75
N SER A 17 3.32 4.21 -3.85
CA SER A 17 3.96 3.53 -2.72
C SER A 17 4.69 2.25 -3.10
N GLY A 18 4.43 1.67 -4.28
CA GLY A 18 5.13 0.47 -4.77
C GLY A 18 6.51 0.73 -5.36
N VAL A 19 6.98 1.98 -5.36
CA VAL A 19 8.28 2.37 -5.94
C VAL A 19 9.46 1.65 -5.27
N PRO A 20 9.57 1.57 -3.93
CA PRO A 20 10.68 0.86 -3.29
C PRO A 20 10.80 -0.61 -3.71
N SER A 21 9.71 -1.39 -3.68
CA SER A 21 9.76 -2.80 -4.12
C SER A 21 10.01 -2.96 -5.62
N THR A 22 9.44 -2.08 -6.46
CA THR A 22 9.72 -2.06 -7.90
C THR A 22 11.19 -1.77 -8.19
N ALA A 23 11.75 -0.75 -7.54
CA ALA A 23 13.16 -0.39 -7.67
C ALA A 23 14.08 -1.52 -7.20
N TRP A 24 13.74 -2.16 -6.07
CA TRP A 24 14.48 -3.32 -5.58
C TRP A 24 14.48 -4.47 -6.59
N ALA A 25 13.31 -4.83 -7.13
CA ALA A 25 13.20 -5.89 -8.12
C ALA A 25 14.05 -5.60 -9.37
N LEU A 26 14.02 -4.37 -9.88
CA LEU A 26 14.85 -3.95 -11.02
C LEU A 26 16.35 -4.04 -10.69
N LEU A 27 16.76 -3.57 -9.51
CA LEU A 27 18.17 -3.62 -9.06
C LEU A 27 18.68 -5.06 -8.92
N THR A 28 17.83 -5.97 -8.44
CA THR A 28 18.18 -7.39 -8.27
C THR A 28 17.87 -8.25 -9.50
N ARG A 29 17.44 -7.63 -10.62
CA ARG A 29 16.99 -8.32 -11.85
C ARG A 29 15.90 -9.39 -11.62
N ALA A 30 15.04 -9.15 -10.63
CA ALA A 30 13.84 -9.94 -10.38
C ALA A 30 12.66 -9.41 -11.22
N ASP A 31 11.54 -10.13 -11.21
CA ASP A 31 10.31 -9.69 -11.89
C ASP A 31 9.66 -8.52 -11.12
N PRO A 32 9.56 -7.31 -11.69
CA PRO A 32 8.93 -6.17 -11.03
C PRO A 32 7.44 -6.37 -10.75
N LEU A 33 6.78 -7.33 -11.41
CA LEU A 33 5.36 -7.64 -11.17
C LEU A 33 5.16 -8.70 -10.07
N GLU A 34 6.20 -9.27 -9.50
CA GLU A 34 6.07 -10.38 -8.54
C GLU A 34 5.23 -10.00 -7.32
N ALA A 35 5.46 -8.81 -6.75
CA ALA A 35 4.69 -8.29 -5.62
C ALA A 35 3.20 -8.13 -5.98
N THR A 36 2.91 -7.60 -7.18
CA THR A 36 1.54 -7.45 -7.68
C THR A 36 0.87 -8.82 -7.88
N LEU A 37 1.57 -9.79 -8.46
CA LEU A 37 1.05 -11.15 -8.65
C LEU A 37 0.83 -11.88 -7.32
N ALA A 38 1.67 -11.62 -6.32
CA ALA A 38 1.49 -12.13 -4.96
C ALA A 38 0.23 -11.53 -4.31
N ALA A 39 0.00 -10.22 -4.43
CA ALA A 39 -1.22 -9.58 -3.95
C ALA A 39 -2.47 -10.16 -4.63
N GLY A 40 -2.44 -10.40 -5.95
CA GLY A 40 -3.54 -11.04 -6.67
C GLY A 40 -3.87 -12.45 -6.20
N SER A 41 -2.89 -13.17 -5.66
CA SER A 41 -3.12 -14.52 -5.10
C SER A 41 -3.90 -14.52 -3.79
N ILE A 42 -4.12 -13.36 -3.17
CA ILE A 42 -4.93 -13.26 -1.94
C ILE A 42 -6.39 -13.66 -2.22
N LEU A 43 -6.99 -13.14 -3.29
CA LEU A 43 -8.36 -13.51 -3.68
C LEU A 43 -8.40 -14.76 -4.57
N LEU A 44 -7.34 -15.03 -5.33
CA LEU A 44 -7.23 -16.17 -6.24
C LEU A 44 -6.03 -17.08 -5.91
N PRO A 45 -6.05 -17.79 -4.77
CA PRO A 45 -4.87 -18.51 -4.24
C PRO A 45 -4.35 -19.66 -5.11
N ARG A 46 -5.19 -20.21 -6.00
CA ARG A 46 -4.84 -21.31 -6.91
C ARG A 46 -4.62 -20.85 -8.36
N GLU A 47 -4.69 -19.55 -8.63
CA GLU A 47 -4.58 -19.03 -10.00
C GLU A 47 -3.11 -18.84 -10.43
N THR A 48 -2.83 -19.17 -11.68
CA THR A 48 -1.49 -19.09 -12.29
C THR A 48 -1.45 -18.14 -13.46
N ARG A 49 -2.59 -17.82 -14.09
CA ARG A 49 -2.66 -16.88 -15.22
C ARG A 49 -2.38 -15.46 -14.74
N ARG A 50 -1.27 -14.88 -15.20
CA ARG A 50 -0.81 -13.54 -14.83
C ARG A 50 -1.88 -12.46 -15.00
N GLY A 51 -2.59 -12.43 -16.13
CA GLY A 51 -3.64 -11.45 -16.37
C GLY A 51 -4.76 -11.46 -15.32
N ARG A 52 -5.21 -12.64 -14.88
CA ARG A 52 -6.23 -12.77 -13.83
C ARG A 52 -5.71 -12.34 -12.47
N LEU A 53 -4.46 -12.68 -12.17
CA LEU A 53 -3.80 -12.23 -10.94
C LEU A 53 -3.64 -10.71 -10.93
N LEU A 54 -3.31 -10.06 -12.05
CA LEU A 54 -3.22 -8.60 -12.13
C LEU A 54 -4.56 -7.90 -11.87
N VAL A 55 -5.66 -8.39 -12.46
CA VAL A 55 -7.01 -7.87 -12.18
C VAL A 55 -7.35 -8.05 -10.70
N SER A 56 -7.11 -9.24 -10.16
CA SER A 56 -7.35 -9.54 -8.76
C SER A 56 -6.46 -8.68 -7.83
N ALA A 57 -5.23 -8.40 -8.24
CA ALA A 57 -4.32 -7.55 -7.51
C ALA A 57 -4.81 -6.11 -7.49
N ALA A 58 -5.32 -5.59 -8.62
CA ALA A 58 -5.90 -4.25 -8.67
C ALA A 58 -7.07 -4.12 -7.67
N VAL A 59 -7.99 -5.09 -7.63
CA VAL A 59 -9.10 -5.11 -6.67
C VAL A 59 -8.59 -5.12 -5.22
N THR A 60 -7.64 -6.02 -4.93
CA THR A 60 -7.04 -6.14 -3.58
C THR A 60 -6.34 -4.85 -3.16
N HIS A 61 -5.51 -4.31 -4.05
CA HIS A 61 -4.70 -3.11 -3.80
C HIS A 61 -5.56 -1.88 -3.60
N ILE A 62 -6.61 -1.69 -4.41
CA ILE A 62 -7.57 -0.60 -4.25
C ILE A 62 -8.31 -0.73 -2.92
N GLY A 63 -8.83 -1.92 -2.60
CA GLY A 63 -9.58 -2.15 -1.37
C GLY A 63 -8.76 -1.86 -0.11
N LEU A 64 -7.53 -2.41 -0.05
CA LEU A 64 -6.61 -2.17 1.07
C LEU A 64 -6.17 -0.70 1.12
N SER A 65 -5.79 -0.11 -0.01
CA SER A 65 -5.32 1.28 -0.07
C SER A 65 -6.39 2.29 0.31
N LEU A 66 -7.66 2.05 -0.01
CA LEU A 66 -8.74 2.94 0.43
C LEU A 66 -9.09 2.68 1.90
N GLY A 67 -9.18 1.42 2.33
CA GLY A 67 -9.46 1.05 3.71
C GLY A 67 -8.45 1.63 4.70
N TRP A 68 -7.15 1.44 4.44
CA TRP A 68 -6.09 1.96 5.30
C TRP A 68 -6.01 3.49 5.30
N ALA A 69 -6.28 4.15 4.17
CA ALA A 69 -6.32 5.61 4.12
C ALA A 69 -7.41 6.17 5.04
N GLN A 70 -8.57 5.51 5.14
CA GLN A 70 -9.62 5.89 6.09
C GLN A 70 -9.19 5.70 7.55
N VAL A 71 -8.40 4.67 7.86
CA VAL A 71 -7.84 4.47 9.20
C VAL A 71 -6.83 5.57 9.52
N ILE A 72 -5.87 5.84 8.64
CA ILE A 72 -4.85 6.89 8.81
C ILE A 72 -5.48 8.28 8.88
N ALA A 73 -6.59 8.51 8.17
CA ALA A 73 -7.34 9.77 8.22
C ALA A 73 -7.88 10.13 9.62
N ARG A 74 -7.88 9.18 10.57
CA ARG A 74 -8.25 9.45 11.97
C ARG A 74 -7.05 9.89 12.83
N LEU A 75 -5.84 9.88 12.27
CA LEU A 75 -4.60 10.23 12.96
C LEU A 75 -4.14 11.66 12.59
N PRO A 76 -3.29 12.29 13.42
CA PRO A 76 -2.68 13.57 13.06
C PRO A 76 -1.93 13.47 11.71
N PRO A 77 -2.11 14.41 10.76
CA PRO A 77 -1.52 14.34 9.42
C PRO A 77 -0.04 14.78 9.42
N ARG A 78 0.78 14.07 10.19
CA ARG A 78 2.23 14.25 10.33
C ARG A 78 2.96 13.11 9.63
N LYS A 79 4.05 13.41 8.92
CA LYS A 79 4.84 12.40 8.19
C LYS A 79 5.31 11.25 9.10
N THR A 80 5.77 11.57 10.32
CA THR A 80 6.23 10.58 11.30
C THR A 80 5.09 9.66 11.77
N VAL A 81 3.90 10.22 12.02
CA VAL A 81 2.70 9.43 12.36
C VAL A 81 2.30 8.55 11.19
N GLY A 82 2.35 9.06 9.96
CA GLY A 82 2.12 8.29 8.74
C GLY A 82 3.11 7.13 8.58
N ALA A 83 4.41 7.36 8.81
CA ALA A 83 5.43 6.32 8.76
C ALA A 83 5.19 5.22 9.81
N LEU A 84 4.87 5.60 11.05
CA LEU A 84 4.54 4.65 12.12
C LEU A 84 3.27 3.85 11.79
N ALA A 85 2.24 4.51 11.25
CA ALA A 85 1.06 3.83 10.75
C ALA A 85 1.39 2.86 9.62
N GLY A 86 2.27 3.25 8.69
CA GLY A 86 2.80 2.37 7.64
C GLY A 86 3.50 1.13 8.20
N LEU A 87 4.35 1.29 9.22
CA LEU A 87 4.97 0.14 9.91
C LEU A 87 3.92 -0.76 10.59
N ALA A 88 2.92 -0.18 11.23
CA ALA A 88 1.82 -0.96 11.84
C ALA A 88 1.03 -1.72 10.77
N ILE A 89 0.74 -1.11 9.63
CA ILE A 89 0.11 -1.78 8.49
C ILE A 89 1.00 -2.91 7.98
N ALA A 90 2.30 -2.69 7.80
CA ALA A 90 3.23 -3.75 7.37
C ALA A 90 3.23 -4.95 8.33
N ALA A 91 3.17 -4.69 9.64
CA ALA A 91 3.07 -5.74 10.64
C ALA A 91 1.77 -6.55 10.51
N VAL A 92 0.64 -5.91 10.20
CA VAL A 92 -0.63 -6.57 9.94
C VAL A 92 -0.62 -7.30 8.60
N ASP A 93 -0.36 -6.60 7.51
CA ASP A 93 -0.51 -7.08 6.14
C ASP A 93 0.52 -8.14 5.80
N LEU A 94 1.79 -7.97 6.20
CA LEU A 94 2.86 -8.93 5.93
C LEU A 94 3.03 -9.94 7.09
N GLY A 95 3.00 -9.43 8.33
CA GLY A 95 3.31 -10.21 9.53
C GLY A 95 2.15 -11.07 10.04
N LEU A 96 0.90 -10.65 9.88
CA LEU A 96 -0.26 -11.42 10.34
C LEU A 96 -1.01 -12.07 9.17
N VAL A 97 -1.43 -11.27 8.19
CA VAL A 97 -2.25 -11.74 7.06
C VAL A 97 -1.38 -12.48 6.05
N GLY A 98 -0.28 -11.85 5.60
CA GLY A 98 0.61 -12.34 4.56
C GLY A 98 1.24 -13.70 4.85
N ARG A 99 1.42 -14.07 6.13
CA ARG A 99 1.92 -15.40 6.51
C ARG A 99 1.07 -16.56 6.01
N ARG A 100 -0.24 -16.32 5.78
CA ARG A 100 -1.19 -17.31 5.26
C ARG A 100 -1.09 -17.49 3.73
N PHE A 101 -0.44 -16.58 3.03
CA PHE A 101 -0.34 -16.57 1.57
C PHE A 101 1.09 -16.88 1.13
N PRO A 102 1.37 -18.07 0.58
CA PRO A 102 2.73 -18.50 0.26
C PRO A 102 3.50 -17.53 -0.64
N ARG A 103 2.84 -16.93 -1.64
CA ARG A 103 3.49 -15.96 -2.54
C ARG A 103 3.85 -14.65 -1.85
N VAL A 104 3.01 -14.16 -0.94
CA VAL A 104 3.31 -12.94 -0.15
C VAL A 104 4.49 -13.21 0.78
N ARG A 105 4.51 -14.38 1.42
CA ARG A 105 5.60 -14.78 2.32
C ARG A 105 6.95 -14.99 1.62
N ALA A 106 6.95 -15.24 0.31
CA ALA A 106 8.16 -15.40 -0.49
C ALA A 106 8.81 -14.07 -0.90
N LEU A 107 8.09 -12.95 -0.77
CA LEU A 107 8.61 -11.63 -1.17
C LEU A 107 9.74 -11.17 -0.25
N PRO A 108 10.74 -10.44 -0.78
CA PRO A 108 11.74 -9.77 0.04
C PRO A 108 11.08 -8.80 1.03
N LEU A 109 11.23 -9.03 2.34
CA LEU A 109 10.49 -8.28 3.36
C LEU A 109 10.84 -6.79 3.39
N GLY A 110 12.13 -6.44 3.28
CA GLY A 110 12.62 -5.06 3.42
C GLY A 110 11.92 -4.07 2.46
N PRO A 111 11.93 -4.31 1.14
CA PRO A 111 11.25 -3.45 0.18
C PRO A 111 9.74 -3.37 0.41
N GLN A 112 9.09 -4.47 0.84
CA GLN A 112 7.65 -4.44 1.14
C GLN A 112 7.34 -3.58 2.36
N VAL A 113 8.16 -3.63 3.42
CA VAL A 113 8.02 -2.73 4.57
C VAL A 113 8.23 -1.27 4.14
N ALA A 114 9.21 -1.01 3.26
CA ALA A 114 9.46 0.32 2.72
C ALA A 114 8.26 0.86 1.93
N ASP A 115 7.57 0.03 1.14
CA ASP A 115 6.34 0.40 0.44
C ASP A 115 5.25 0.85 1.41
N HIS A 116 5.07 0.14 2.53
CA HIS A 116 4.06 0.49 3.54
C HIS A 116 4.40 1.78 4.28
N VAL A 117 5.68 2.01 4.60
CA VAL A 117 6.14 3.28 5.16
C VAL A 117 5.91 4.42 4.17
N ALA A 118 6.27 4.22 2.91
CA ALA A 118 6.03 5.19 1.84
C ALA A 118 4.53 5.50 1.71
N TYR A 119 3.68 4.48 1.69
CA TYR A 119 2.23 4.60 1.66
C TYR A 119 1.73 5.50 2.81
N GLY A 120 2.09 5.18 4.06
CA GLY A 120 1.65 5.94 5.23
C GLY A 120 2.14 7.40 5.22
N VAL A 121 3.38 7.64 4.78
CA VAL A 121 3.92 9.00 4.61
C VAL A 121 3.16 9.77 3.53
N ILE A 122 2.92 9.16 2.36
CA ILE A 122 2.20 9.81 1.25
C ILE A 122 0.78 10.18 1.69
N VAL A 123 0.05 9.25 2.32
CA VAL A 123 -1.28 9.52 2.86
C VAL A 123 -1.26 10.72 3.81
N ALA A 124 -0.35 10.73 4.80
CA ALA A 124 -0.25 11.84 5.74
C ALA A 124 0.07 13.19 5.06
N VAL A 125 0.94 13.19 4.04
CA VAL A 125 1.28 14.39 3.26
C VAL A 125 0.09 14.91 2.46
N VAL A 126 -0.65 14.03 1.78
CA VAL A 126 -1.82 14.42 0.99
C VAL A 126 -2.92 14.97 1.90
N LEU A 127 -3.25 14.27 2.99
CA LEU A 127 -4.24 14.73 3.97
C LEU A 127 -3.89 16.10 4.58
N ARG A 128 -2.61 16.32 4.91
CA ARG A 128 -2.13 17.62 5.38
C ARG A 128 -2.34 18.72 4.33
N SER A 129 -2.09 18.40 3.06
CA SER A 129 -2.21 19.34 1.95
C SER A 129 -3.68 19.72 1.70
N GLN A 130 -4.58 18.73 1.77
CA GLN A 130 -6.03 18.94 1.65
C GLN A 130 -6.58 19.79 2.81
N SER A 131 -6.13 19.52 4.04
CA SER A 131 -6.53 20.31 5.21
C SER A 131 -6.12 21.79 5.10
N ARG A 132 -4.94 22.08 4.54
CA ARG A 132 -4.50 23.46 4.32
C ARG A 132 -5.30 24.18 3.24
N LYS A 133 -5.72 23.48 2.18
CA LYS A 133 -6.56 24.06 1.13
C LYS A 133 -7.92 24.48 1.68
N ALA A 134 -8.53 23.65 2.53
CA ALA A 134 -9.81 23.93 3.14
C ALA A 134 -9.80 25.16 4.08
N VAL A 135 -8.68 25.46 4.73
CA VAL A 135 -8.53 26.64 5.60
C VAL A 135 -8.28 27.93 4.80
N ARG A 136 -7.83 27.82 3.55
CA ARG A 136 -7.55 28.96 2.66
C ARG A 136 -8.78 29.40 1.83
N GLN A 137 -9.86 28.62 1.87
CA GLN A 137 -11.15 28.92 1.26
C GLN A 137 -12.09 29.50 2.31
#